data_AF-A0A0N1DLH6-F1
#
_entry.id   AF-A0A0N1DLH6-F1
#
_cell.length_a   1.000
_cell.length_b   1.000
_cell.length_c   1.000
_cell.angle_alpha   90.00
_cell.angle_beta   90.00
_cell.angle_gamma   90.00
#
_symmetry.space_group_name_H-M   'P 1'
#
loop_
_entity.id
_entity.type
_entity.pdbx_description
1 polymer ?
#
loop_
_entity_poly.entity_id
_entity_poly.type
_entity_poly.pdbx_seq_one_letter_code
_entity_poly.pdbx_strand_id
1 'polypeptide(L)'
;MSTDGLDNPTTELKAFITANLADHCGLDIHGVYEIDTLEGFDIREACRSHGLEIEEVKGFESEDEADAVRYQQSEILHAGVTILVKIGGLLKPVIFIKREMSNYASLNEYVRYGITLHELGHADDMIRGINYQDGKSISLDKAEAYAEVFCLRRLNGNKDPVSEMTRNLFAKRLCNMNGKDPLKRRVYEEAMTMMSRGKVATWASKSIPGVELT
;
A
#
# COMPACT_ATOMS: atom_id res chain seq x y z
N MET A 1 -34.54 -12.84 0.62
CA MET A 1 -33.34 -13.14 -0.19
C MET A 1 -32.18 -13.22 0.77
N SER A 2 -31.58 -14.40 0.90
CA SER A 2 -30.50 -14.66 1.87
C SER A 2 -29.23 -13.93 1.43
N THR A 3 -28.55 -13.30 2.38
CA THR A 3 -27.21 -12.70 2.22
C THR A 3 -26.10 -13.71 2.52
N ASP A 4 -26.40 -15.00 2.48
CA ASP A 4 -25.44 -16.08 2.68
C ASP A 4 -24.61 -16.24 1.41
N GLY A 5 -23.35 -15.80 1.44
CA GLY A 5 -22.45 -16.03 0.31
C GLY A 5 -21.12 -15.27 0.27
N LEU A 6 -20.77 -14.51 1.31
CA LEU A 6 -19.39 -14.06 1.48
C LEU A 6 -18.87 -14.73 2.74
N ASP A 7 -18.22 -15.87 2.57
CA ASP A 7 -17.34 -16.43 3.60
C ASP A 7 -16.36 -15.33 3.98
N ASN A 8 -16.58 -14.80 5.18
CA ASN A 8 -15.78 -13.76 5.77
C ASN A 8 -14.34 -14.32 5.82
N PRO A 9 -13.33 -13.76 5.13
CA PRO A 9 -12.00 -14.35 5.07
C PRO A 9 -11.30 -14.14 6.41
N THR A 10 -11.62 -14.98 7.40
CA THR A 10 -11.63 -14.51 8.80
C THR A 10 -10.46 -14.98 9.67
N THR A 11 -9.52 -15.77 9.16
CA THR A 11 -8.27 -16.05 9.90
C THR A 11 -7.08 -16.33 8.98
N GLU A 12 -7.29 -17.11 7.92
CA GLU A 12 -6.21 -17.50 7.01
C GLU A 12 -5.64 -16.33 6.21
N LEU A 13 -6.49 -15.44 5.68
CA LEU A 13 -6.05 -14.24 4.98
C LEU A 13 -5.26 -13.30 5.91
N LYS A 14 -5.72 -13.13 7.15
CA LYS A 14 -5.04 -12.31 8.15
C LYS A 14 -3.64 -12.85 8.50
N ALA A 15 -3.52 -14.16 8.67
CA ALA A 15 -2.24 -14.81 8.90
C ALA A 15 -1.32 -14.73 7.68
N PHE A 16 -1.86 -14.86 6.48
CA PHE A 16 -1.12 -14.73 5.23
C PHE A 16 -0.54 -13.32 5.03
N ILE A 17 -1.34 -12.28 5.27
CA ILE A 17 -0.93 -10.86 5.15
C ILE A 17 0.26 -10.55 6.06
N THR A 18 0.21 -11.00 7.31
CA THR A 18 1.19 -10.61 8.35
C THR A 18 2.46 -11.47 8.35
N ALA A 19 2.37 -12.77 8.06
CA ALA A 19 3.51 -13.68 8.22
C ALA A 19 4.29 -13.97 6.93
N ASN A 20 3.66 -13.90 5.75
CA ASN A 20 4.21 -14.55 4.55
C ASN A 20 4.22 -13.70 3.29
N LEU A 21 3.51 -12.57 3.25
CA LEU A 21 3.30 -11.86 1.99
C LEU A 21 4.57 -11.26 1.39
N ALA A 22 5.50 -10.79 2.22
CA ALA A 22 6.79 -10.27 1.78
C ALA A 22 7.69 -11.37 1.17
N ASP A 23 7.74 -12.54 1.79
CA ASP A 23 8.45 -13.71 1.28
C ASP A 23 7.88 -14.17 -0.06
N HIS A 24 6.56 -14.17 -0.20
CA HIS A 24 5.88 -14.46 -1.47
C HIS A 24 6.17 -13.40 -2.54
N CYS A 25 6.54 -12.19 -2.13
CA CYS A 25 7.01 -11.16 -3.05
C CYS A 25 8.52 -11.28 -3.36
N GLY A 26 9.27 -12.07 -2.61
CA GLY A 26 10.72 -12.20 -2.72
C GLY A 26 11.47 -10.95 -2.23
N LEU A 27 10.93 -10.26 -1.21
CA LEU A 27 11.49 -9.02 -0.68
C LEU A 27 12.18 -9.25 0.66
N ASP A 28 13.40 -8.77 0.79
CA ASP A 28 14.12 -8.73 2.06
C ASP A 28 13.71 -7.47 2.85
N ILE A 29 12.61 -7.60 3.59
CA ILE A 29 12.14 -6.58 4.54
C ILE A 29 12.37 -7.07 5.97
N HIS A 30 12.35 -6.15 6.93
CA HIS A 30 12.40 -6.55 8.33
C HIS A 30 11.08 -7.18 8.80
N GLY A 31 9.95 -6.62 8.37
CA GLY A 31 8.63 -7.15 8.71
C GLY A 31 7.48 -6.21 8.38
N VAL A 32 6.27 -6.75 8.51
CA VAL A 32 5.00 -6.02 8.44
C VAL A 32 4.36 -6.07 9.83
N TYR A 33 4.09 -4.90 10.40
CA TYR A 33 3.57 -4.77 11.77
C TYR A 33 2.18 -4.12 11.76
N GLU A 34 1.29 -4.64 12.59
CA GLU A 34 -0.03 -4.04 12.77
C GLU A 34 0.00 -2.95 13.86
N ILE A 35 -0.60 -1.81 13.58
CA ILE A 35 -0.78 -0.70 14.54
C ILE A 35 -2.24 -0.26 14.61
N ASP A 36 -2.62 0.42 15.69
CA ASP A 36 -4.01 0.87 15.88
C ASP A 36 -4.29 2.19 15.15
N THR A 37 -3.31 3.11 15.12
CA THR A 37 -3.43 4.42 14.47
C THR A 37 -2.08 4.92 13.95
N LEU A 38 -2.15 5.75 12.90
CA LEU A 38 -1.03 6.54 12.39
C LEU A 38 -1.06 8.00 12.90
N GLU A 39 -2.09 8.37 13.69
CA GLU A 39 -2.15 9.68 14.34
C GLU A 39 -1.04 9.79 15.39
N GLY A 40 -0.20 10.82 15.28
CA GLY A 40 0.96 10.98 16.15
C GLY A 40 2.03 9.90 15.97
N PHE A 41 2.08 9.25 14.81
CA PHE A 41 3.01 8.15 14.53
C PHE A 41 4.48 8.59 14.69
N ASP A 42 5.14 8.08 15.73
CA ASP A 42 6.58 8.18 15.92
C ASP A 42 7.24 6.87 15.47
N ILE A 43 8.07 6.97 14.44
CA ILE A 43 8.77 5.84 13.83
C ILE A 43 9.61 5.08 14.87
N ARG A 44 10.32 5.78 15.77
CA ARG A 44 11.21 5.15 16.74
C ARG A 44 10.43 4.44 17.83
N GLU A 45 9.35 5.06 18.30
CA GLU A 45 8.45 4.45 19.28
C GLU A 45 7.75 3.22 18.72
N ALA A 46 7.23 3.31 17.49
CA ALA A 46 6.59 2.18 16.81
C ALA A 46 7.57 1.02 16.60
N CYS A 47 8.79 1.28 16.12
CA CYS A 47 9.82 0.25 16.02
C CYS A 47 10.12 -0.39 17.38
N ARG A 48 10.29 0.41 18.43
CA ARG A 48 10.59 -0.09 19.78
C ARG A 48 9.46 -0.95 20.36
N SER A 49 8.20 -0.58 20.15
CA SER A 49 7.05 -1.34 20.66
C SER A 49 6.95 -2.75 20.05
N HIS A 50 7.53 -2.93 18.87
CA HIS A 50 7.66 -4.23 18.18
C HIS A 50 9.04 -4.90 18.39
N GLY A 51 9.83 -4.42 19.36
CA GLY A 51 11.13 -5.01 19.71
C GLY A 51 12.25 -4.72 18.72
N LEU A 52 12.11 -3.69 17.89
CA LEU A 52 13.12 -3.29 16.91
C LEU A 52 14.04 -2.21 17.48
N GLU A 53 15.32 -2.55 17.62
CA GLU A 53 16.36 -1.59 17.92
C GLU A 53 16.91 -0.98 16.63
N ILE A 54 16.37 0.17 16.25
CA ILE A 54 16.80 0.89 15.04
C ILE A 54 17.97 1.82 15.33
N GLU A 55 19.03 1.70 14.53
CA GLU A 55 20.20 2.58 14.58
C GLU A 55 19.86 3.94 13.96
N GLU A 56 19.23 3.91 12.78
CA GLU A 56 18.98 5.09 11.95
C GLU A 56 17.66 4.93 11.18
N VAL A 57 16.95 6.05 10.98
CA VAL A 57 15.84 6.15 10.02
C VAL A 57 16.38 6.87 8.81
N LYS A 58 16.29 6.25 7.63
CA LYS A 58 16.69 6.89 6.39
C LYS A 58 15.53 7.75 5.87
N GLY A 59 15.71 9.06 5.97
CA GLY A 59 14.77 10.02 5.39
C GLY A 59 14.95 10.14 3.88
N PHE A 60 13.87 10.48 3.19
CA PHE A 60 13.89 10.87 1.79
C PHE A 60 13.20 12.22 1.64
N GLU A 61 13.82 13.11 0.86
CA GLU A 61 13.26 14.42 0.58
C GLU A 61 12.37 14.34 -0.67
N SER A 62 11.24 15.05 -0.68
CA SER A 62 10.39 15.17 -1.87
C SER A 62 10.97 16.22 -2.82
N GLU A 63 10.83 16.02 -4.13
CA GLU A 63 11.14 17.05 -5.14
C GLU A 63 10.23 18.29 -5.02
N ASP A 64 8.99 18.10 -4.57
CA ASP A 64 8.01 19.15 -4.34
C ASP A 64 7.56 19.13 -2.87
N GLU A 65 7.99 20.14 -2.11
CA GLU A 65 7.61 20.31 -0.70
C GLU A 65 6.11 20.54 -0.52
N ALA A 66 5.44 21.21 -1.47
CA ALA A 66 4.00 21.44 -1.39
C ALA A 66 3.23 20.14 -1.59
N ASP A 67 3.72 19.25 -2.46
CA ASP A 67 3.18 17.90 -2.57
C ASP A 67 3.45 17.09 -1.30
N ALA A 68 4.64 17.17 -0.69
CA ALA A 68 4.93 16.47 0.56
C ALA A 68 4.00 16.92 1.70
N VAL A 69 3.75 18.22 1.83
CA VAL A 69 2.83 18.78 2.82
C VAL A 69 1.39 18.35 2.53
N ARG A 70 0.95 18.38 1.27
CA ARG A 70 -0.39 17.90 0.87
C ARG A 70 -0.53 16.40 1.10
N TYR A 71 0.53 15.63 0.90
CA TYR A 71 0.55 14.19 1.14
C TYR A 71 0.36 13.91 2.62
N GLN A 72 1.16 14.57 3.48
CA GLN A 72 1.08 14.51 4.96
C GLN A 72 -0.31 14.88 5.51
N GLN A 73 -1.08 15.71 4.79
CA GLN A 73 -2.42 16.15 5.17
C GLN A 73 -3.55 15.30 4.57
N SER A 74 -3.25 14.32 3.71
CA SER A 74 -4.28 13.51 3.05
C SER A 74 -4.69 12.32 3.91
N GLU A 75 -6.01 12.09 4.07
CA GLU A 75 -6.56 10.94 4.80
C GLU A 75 -6.11 9.57 4.25
N ILE A 76 -5.52 9.52 3.05
CA ILE A 76 -5.04 8.30 2.41
C ILE A 76 -3.72 7.80 3.03
N LEU A 77 -3.02 8.65 3.81
CA LEU A 77 -1.91 8.22 4.67
C LEU A 77 -2.33 7.34 5.85
N HIS A 78 -3.62 7.17 6.14
CA HIS A 78 -4.04 6.57 7.42
C HIS A 78 -4.14 5.04 7.42
N ALA A 79 -3.69 4.37 6.36
CA ALA A 79 -3.81 2.93 6.23
C ALA A 79 -2.48 2.18 6.40
N GLY A 80 -1.37 2.71 5.91
CA GLY A 80 -0.07 2.06 5.98
C GLY A 80 1.07 3.03 5.77
N VAL A 81 2.27 2.61 6.16
CA VAL A 81 3.51 3.36 5.93
C VAL A 81 4.69 2.40 5.78
N THR A 82 5.55 2.70 4.81
CA THR A 82 6.83 2.01 4.60
C THR A 82 7.98 2.96 4.94
N ILE A 83 8.88 2.49 5.81
CA ILE A 83 10.07 3.25 6.21
C ILE A 83 11.33 2.43 5.93
N LEU A 84 12.43 3.10 5.61
CA LEU A 84 13.73 2.47 5.48
C LEU A 84 14.55 2.73 6.75
N VAL A 85 14.97 1.68 7.44
CA VAL A 85 15.71 1.79 8.71
C VAL A 85 16.98 0.96 8.68
N LYS A 86 17.95 1.36 9.50
CA LYS A 86 19.18 0.61 9.71
C LYS A 86 19.07 -0.24 10.97
N ILE A 87 19.20 -1.56 10.83
CA ILE A 87 19.13 -2.56 11.92
C ILE A 87 20.28 -3.54 11.75
N GLY A 88 21.15 -3.66 12.75
CA GLY A 88 22.30 -4.56 12.71
C GLY A 88 23.28 -4.24 11.58
N GLY A 89 23.46 -2.95 11.27
CA GLY A 89 24.30 -2.48 10.16
C GLY A 89 23.69 -2.56 8.76
N LEU A 90 22.50 -3.16 8.60
CA LEU A 90 21.83 -3.34 7.31
C LEU A 90 20.64 -2.41 7.16
N LEU A 91 20.45 -1.84 5.96
CA LEU A 91 19.25 -1.09 5.62
C LEU A 91 18.14 -2.04 5.19
N LYS A 92 17.00 -2.01 5.90
CA LYS A 92 15.83 -2.83 5.59
C LYS A 92 14.55 -2.01 5.66
N PRO A 93 13.62 -2.20 4.71
CA PRO A 93 12.28 -1.65 4.84
C PRO A 93 11.54 -2.27 6.04
N VAL A 94 10.76 -1.45 6.73
CA VAL A 94 9.77 -1.85 7.74
C VAL A 94 8.44 -1.28 7.31
N ILE A 95 7.39 -2.10 7.39
CA ILE A 95 6.04 -1.69 7.01
C ILE A 95 5.15 -1.70 8.25
N PHE A 96 4.38 -0.65 8.45
CA PHE A 96 3.31 -0.60 9.45
C PHE A 96 1.97 -0.46 8.75
N ILE A 97 0.98 -1.25 9.18
CA ILE A 97 -0.35 -1.31 8.59
C ILE A 97 -1.38 -1.12 9.70
N LYS A 98 -2.36 -0.26 9.49
CA LYS A 98 -3.45 -0.07 10.45
C LYS A 98 -4.31 -1.34 10.53
N ARG A 99 -4.65 -1.77 11.74
CA ARG A 99 -5.47 -2.98 11.97
C ARG A 99 -6.88 -2.82 11.44
N GLU A 100 -7.45 -1.62 11.56
CA GLU A 100 -8.80 -1.28 11.12
C GLU A 100 -8.78 -0.16 10.08
N MET A 101 -9.08 -0.54 8.84
CA MET A 101 -8.90 0.30 7.65
C MET A 101 -10.18 1.00 7.19
N SER A 102 -11.37 0.57 7.62
CA SER A 102 -12.61 1.07 7.05
C SER A 102 -13.80 1.03 8.00
N ASN A 103 -14.81 1.86 7.68
CA ASN A 103 -16.15 1.82 8.28
C ASN A 103 -16.96 0.58 7.84
N TYR A 104 -16.43 -0.24 6.91
CA TYR A 104 -17.08 -1.42 6.36
C TYR A 104 -16.29 -2.67 6.80
N ALA A 105 -16.59 -3.16 8.00
CA ALA A 105 -15.90 -4.29 8.62
C ALA A 105 -15.74 -5.52 7.69
N SER A 106 -16.70 -5.77 6.80
CA SER A 106 -16.68 -6.87 5.82
C SER A 106 -15.59 -6.76 4.75
N LEU A 107 -15.07 -5.56 4.49
CA LEU A 107 -14.02 -5.32 3.50
C LEU A 107 -12.63 -5.17 4.09
N ASN A 108 -12.53 -5.13 5.42
CA ASN A 108 -11.30 -4.75 6.12
C ASN A 108 -10.11 -5.56 5.63
N GLU A 109 -10.23 -6.88 5.57
CA GLU A 109 -9.11 -7.76 5.18
C GLU A 109 -8.74 -7.63 3.70
N TYR A 110 -9.70 -7.35 2.80
CA TYR A 110 -9.41 -7.09 1.39
C TYR A 110 -8.65 -5.77 1.22
N VAL A 111 -9.06 -4.74 1.94
CA VAL A 111 -8.37 -3.44 1.96
C VAL A 111 -6.97 -3.60 2.53
N ARG A 112 -6.83 -4.27 3.67
CA ARG A 112 -5.54 -4.56 4.31
C ARG A 112 -4.61 -5.33 3.38
N TYR A 113 -5.14 -6.33 2.68
CA TYR A 113 -4.34 -7.09 1.72
C TYR A 113 -3.78 -6.18 0.61
N GLY A 114 -4.62 -5.34 0.01
CA GLY A 114 -4.19 -4.44 -1.05
C GLY A 114 -3.26 -3.32 -0.57
N ILE A 115 -3.49 -2.74 0.62
CA ILE A 115 -2.57 -1.76 1.21
C ILE A 115 -1.24 -2.41 1.52
N THR A 116 -1.21 -3.61 2.08
CA THR A 116 0.05 -4.31 2.36
C THR A 116 0.84 -4.55 1.07
N LEU A 117 0.17 -4.94 -0.03
CA LEU A 117 0.83 -5.05 -1.34
C LEU A 117 1.33 -3.71 -1.88
N HIS A 118 0.61 -2.62 -1.65
CA HIS A 118 1.03 -1.27 -2.02
C HIS A 118 2.29 -0.86 -1.24
N GLU A 119 2.32 -1.05 0.08
CA GLU A 119 3.49 -0.80 0.92
C GLU A 119 4.69 -1.69 0.53
N LEU A 120 4.45 -2.96 0.20
CA LEU A 120 5.50 -3.83 -0.37
C LEU A 120 6.02 -3.31 -1.72
N GLY A 121 5.21 -2.57 -2.47
CA GLY A 121 5.64 -1.85 -3.66
C GLY A 121 6.65 -0.75 -3.34
N HIS A 122 6.42 0.05 -2.29
CA HIS A 122 7.42 1.00 -1.80
C HIS A 122 8.69 0.32 -1.31
N ALA A 123 8.56 -0.80 -0.58
CA ALA A 123 9.72 -1.56 -0.13
C ALA A 123 10.55 -2.10 -1.31
N ASP A 124 9.89 -2.65 -2.35
CA ASP A 124 10.56 -3.11 -3.58
C ASP A 124 11.25 -1.96 -4.32
N ASP A 125 10.61 -0.79 -4.40
CA ASP A 125 11.17 0.43 -4.98
C ASP A 125 12.45 0.88 -4.23
N MET A 126 12.39 0.91 -2.89
CA MET A 126 13.53 1.23 -2.02
C MET A 126 14.69 0.24 -2.16
N ILE A 127 14.40 -1.07 -2.18
CA ILE A 127 15.42 -2.12 -2.31
C ILE A 127 16.11 -2.04 -3.68
N ARG A 128 15.35 -1.75 -4.74
CA ARG A 128 15.88 -1.66 -6.12
C ARG A 128 16.47 -0.29 -6.45
N GLY A 129 16.21 0.73 -5.64
CA GLY A 129 16.66 2.10 -5.88
C GLY A 129 16.07 2.74 -7.15
N ILE A 130 14.80 2.46 -7.46
CA ILE A 130 14.17 2.97 -8.69
C ILE A 130 13.85 4.46 -8.53
N ASN A 131 13.05 4.82 -7.54
CA ASN A 131 12.72 6.21 -7.18
C ASN A 131 13.42 6.68 -5.89
N TYR A 132 13.81 5.76 -5.01
CA TYR A 132 14.46 6.04 -3.73
C TYR A 132 15.98 5.89 -3.85
N GLN A 133 16.67 6.96 -4.25
CA GLN A 133 18.12 6.98 -4.44
C GLN A 133 18.81 7.86 -3.40
N ASP A 134 19.93 7.40 -2.85
CA ASP A 134 20.68 8.15 -1.84
C ASP A 134 21.16 9.49 -2.40
N GLY A 135 20.95 10.56 -1.62
CA GLY A 135 21.30 11.94 -2.01
C GLY A 135 20.43 12.54 -3.11
N LYS A 136 19.30 11.92 -3.47
CA LYS A 136 18.33 12.48 -4.42
C LYS A 136 16.96 12.65 -3.79
N SER A 137 16.29 13.72 -4.18
CA SER A 137 14.88 13.93 -3.91
C SER A 137 14.02 12.94 -4.70
N ILE A 138 12.82 12.68 -4.21
CA ILE A 138 11.86 11.72 -4.75
C ILE A 138 10.70 12.45 -5.42
N SER A 139 10.36 12.01 -6.63
CA SER A 139 9.09 12.34 -7.26
C SER A 139 8.00 11.45 -6.66
N LEU A 140 7.17 12.05 -5.79
CA LEU A 140 6.12 11.35 -5.05
C LEU A 140 5.13 10.66 -6.01
N ASP A 141 4.77 11.31 -7.11
CA ASP A 141 3.87 10.76 -8.11
C ASP A 141 4.40 9.47 -8.75
N LYS A 142 5.72 9.38 -9.00
CA LYS A 142 6.34 8.16 -9.52
C LYS A 142 6.44 7.04 -8.49
N ALA A 143 6.84 7.36 -7.26
CA ALA A 143 6.92 6.38 -6.18
C ALA A 143 5.54 5.75 -5.87
N GLU A 144 4.50 6.57 -5.82
CA GLU A 144 3.12 6.14 -5.60
C GLU A 144 2.56 5.36 -6.80
N ALA A 145 2.81 5.82 -8.02
CA ALA A 145 2.42 5.08 -9.22
C ALA A 145 3.09 3.71 -9.27
N TYR A 146 4.36 3.61 -8.85
CA TYR A 146 5.08 2.34 -8.77
C TYR A 146 4.38 1.39 -7.79
N ALA A 147 4.06 1.86 -6.58
CA ALA A 147 3.37 1.07 -5.56
C ALA A 147 1.98 0.58 -6.00
N GLU A 148 1.17 1.45 -6.62
CA GLU A 148 -0.14 1.07 -7.17
C GLU A 148 -0.02 0.00 -8.27
N VAL A 149 0.95 0.16 -9.18
CA VAL A 149 1.20 -0.81 -10.26
C VAL A 149 1.72 -2.14 -9.72
N PHE A 150 2.61 -2.11 -8.74
CA PHE A 150 3.11 -3.31 -8.06
C PHE A 150 1.94 -4.09 -7.45
N CYS A 151 1.08 -3.41 -6.69
CA CYS A 151 -0.10 -3.99 -6.07
C CYS A 151 -1.01 -4.67 -7.11
N LEU A 152 -1.42 -3.94 -8.16
CA LEU A 152 -2.30 -4.48 -9.19
C LEU A 152 -1.68 -5.63 -9.98
N ARG A 153 -0.37 -5.61 -10.24
CA ARG A 153 0.33 -6.71 -10.91
C ARG A 153 0.34 -7.98 -10.06
N ARG A 154 0.62 -7.88 -8.76
CA ARG A 154 0.59 -9.00 -7.82
C ARG A 154 -0.80 -9.61 -7.71
N LEU A 155 -1.81 -8.78 -7.49
CA LEU A 155 -3.21 -9.22 -7.43
C LEU A 155 -3.70 -9.85 -8.74
N ASN A 156 -3.22 -9.38 -9.90
CA ASN A 156 -3.55 -10.00 -11.17
C ASN A 156 -2.82 -11.34 -11.41
N GLY A 157 -1.62 -11.52 -10.82
CA GLY A 157 -0.86 -12.77 -10.90
C GLY A 157 -1.55 -13.90 -10.14
N ASN A 158 -2.15 -13.58 -9.00
CA ASN A 158 -2.93 -14.52 -8.19
C ASN A 158 -4.33 -14.70 -8.78
N LYS A 159 -4.77 -15.95 -8.95
CA LYS A 159 -6.05 -16.31 -9.60
C LYS A 159 -7.11 -16.78 -8.62
N ASP A 160 -7.05 -16.31 -7.39
CA ASP A 160 -8.04 -16.62 -6.36
C ASP A 160 -9.09 -15.48 -6.23
N PRO A 161 -10.30 -15.79 -5.70
CA PRO A 161 -11.36 -14.81 -5.56
C PRO A 161 -11.00 -13.60 -4.68
N VAL A 162 -10.14 -13.77 -3.68
CA VAL A 162 -9.72 -12.68 -2.78
C VAL A 162 -8.86 -11.68 -3.56
N SER A 163 -7.85 -12.17 -4.26
CA SER A 163 -7.00 -11.35 -5.12
C SER A 163 -7.79 -10.65 -6.22
N GLU A 164 -8.78 -11.33 -6.81
CA GLU A 164 -9.68 -10.71 -7.81
C GLU A 164 -10.51 -9.57 -7.21
N MET A 165 -11.12 -9.78 -6.04
CA MET A 165 -11.92 -8.76 -5.36
C MET A 165 -11.08 -7.56 -4.94
N THR A 166 -9.92 -7.79 -4.32
CA THR A 166 -8.97 -6.72 -3.95
C THR A 166 -8.46 -5.98 -5.19
N ARG A 167 -8.16 -6.68 -6.29
CA ARG A 167 -7.75 -6.04 -7.56
C ARG A 167 -8.79 -5.08 -8.08
N ASN A 168 -10.06 -5.50 -8.09
CA ASN A 168 -11.15 -4.66 -8.61
C ASN A 168 -11.34 -3.42 -7.73
N LEU A 169 -11.22 -3.57 -6.40
CA LEU A 169 -11.26 -2.46 -5.45
C LEU A 169 -10.15 -1.43 -5.69
N PHE A 170 -8.91 -1.88 -5.82
CA PHE A 170 -7.76 -1.00 -6.03
C PHE A 170 -7.72 -0.41 -7.44
N ALA A 171 -8.19 -1.15 -8.45
CA ALA A 171 -8.35 -0.60 -9.80
C ALA A 171 -9.37 0.56 -9.80
N LYS A 172 -10.47 0.42 -9.06
CA LYS A 172 -11.47 1.50 -8.92
C LYS A 172 -10.91 2.70 -8.15
N ARG A 173 -10.16 2.48 -7.05
CA ARG A 173 -9.41 3.53 -6.34
C ARG A 173 -8.49 4.30 -7.30
N LEU A 174 -7.68 3.58 -8.08
CA LEU A 174 -6.75 4.19 -9.04
C LEU A 174 -7.50 4.99 -10.12
N CYS A 175 -8.59 4.47 -10.69
CA CYS A 175 -9.40 5.24 -11.64
C CYS A 175 -9.98 6.52 -11.02
N ASN A 176 -10.37 6.50 -9.75
CA ASN A 176 -10.89 7.67 -9.04
C ASN A 176 -9.81 8.74 -8.79
N MET A 177 -8.52 8.39 -8.87
CA MET A 177 -7.43 9.36 -8.79
C MET A 177 -7.36 10.28 -10.02
N ASN A 178 -7.99 9.91 -11.15
CA ASN A 178 -8.13 10.75 -12.33
C ASN A 178 -9.18 11.87 -12.15
N GLY A 179 -9.11 12.57 -11.03
CA GLY A 179 -10.05 13.60 -10.60
C GLY A 179 -9.45 15.01 -10.59
N LYS A 180 -9.93 15.85 -9.67
CA LYS A 180 -9.51 17.26 -9.55
C LYS A 180 -8.23 17.47 -8.74
N ASP A 181 -7.83 16.48 -7.94
CA ASP A 181 -6.60 16.54 -7.14
C ASP A 181 -5.38 16.42 -8.08
N PRO A 182 -4.50 17.44 -8.15
CA PRO A 182 -3.39 17.44 -9.10
C PRO A 182 -2.38 16.32 -8.87
N LEU A 183 -2.08 15.99 -7.60
CA LEU A 183 -1.09 14.97 -7.28
C LEU A 183 -1.65 13.58 -7.59
N LYS A 184 -2.87 13.28 -7.15
CA LYS A 184 -3.55 12.01 -7.49
C LYS A 184 -3.68 11.83 -9.00
N ARG A 185 -3.96 12.92 -9.73
CA ARG A 185 -4.02 12.87 -11.17
C ARG A 185 -2.65 12.54 -11.79
N ARG A 186 -1.55 13.13 -11.29
CA ARG A 186 -0.20 12.77 -11.74
C ARG A 186 0.13 11.30 -11.45
N VAL A 187 -0.18 10.81 -10.25
CA VAL A 187 -0.05 9.38 -9.90
C VAL A 187 -0.81 8.50 -10.89
N TYR A 188 -2.06 8.83 -11.20
CA TYR A 188 -2.86 8.10 -12.19
C TYR A 188 -2.21 8.14 -13.58
N GLU A 189 -1.82 9.32 -14.06
CA GLU A 189 -1.21 9.49 -15.38
C GLU A 189 0.08 8.67 -15.50
N GLU A 190 0.92 8.68 -14.46
CA GLU A 190 2.16 7.91 -14.38
C GLU A 190 1.89 6.40 -14.29
N ALA A 191 0.91 5.95 -13.50
CA ALA A 191 0.52 4.54 -13.44
C ALA A 191 0.08 4.01 -14.82
N MET A 192 -0.57 4.86 -15.62
CA MET A 192 -1.03 4.52 -16.98
C MET A 192 0.11 4.47 -18.01
N THR A 193 1.33 4.92 -17.69
CA THR A 193 2.51 4.67 -18.54
C THR A 193 3.01 3.23 -18.37
N MET A 194 2.78 2.63 -17.20
CA MET A 194 3.27 1.29 -16.82
C MET A 194 2.23 0.17 -17.00
N MET A 195 0.95 0.52 -17.18
CA MET A 195 -0.16 -0.42 -17.32
C MET A 195 -1.18 0.03 -18.37
N SER A 196 -1.90 -0.93 -18.96
CA SER A 196 -2.96 -0.62 -19.94
C SER A 196 -4.19 0.00 -19.27
N ARG A 197 -4.54 1.23 -19.70
CA ARG A 197 -5.78 1.94 -19.31
C ARG A 197 -7.03 1.06 -19.46
N GLY A 198 -7.19 0.41 -20.60
CA GLY A 198 -8.37 -0.43 -20.86
C GLY A 198 -8.47 -1.62 -19.90
N LYS A 199 -7.33 -2.20 -19.50
CA LYS A 199 -7.28 -3.31 -18.54
C LYS A 199 -7.68 -2.85 -17.13
N VAL A 200 -7.15 -1.72 -16.69
CA VAL A 200 -7.50 -1.13 -15.38
C VAL A 200 -8.98 -0.74 -15.33
N ALA A 201 -9.49 -0.09 -16.37
CA ALA A 201 -10.91 0.25 -16.48
C ALA A 201 -11.83 -0.98 -16.46
N THR A 202 -11.40 -2.09 -17.08
CA THR A 202 -12.16 -3.35 -17.07
C THR A 202 -12.24 -3.97 -15.67
N TRP A 203 -11.19 -3.85 -14.87
CA TRP A 203 -11.22 -4.30 -13.47
C TRP A 203 -12.04 -3.39 -12.58
N ALA A 204 -11.91 -2.07 -12.77
CA ALA A 204 -12.65 -1.06 -12.02
C ALA A 204 -14.18 -1.12 -12.25
N SER A 205 -14.62 -1.61 -13.41
CA SER A 205 -16.05 -1.76 -13.75
C SER A 205 -16.70 -3.02 -13.20
N LYS A 206 -15.93 -3.95 -12.62
CA LYS A 206 -16.48 -5.15 -11.97
C LYS A 206 -17.21 -4.77 -10.69
N SER A 207 -18.35 -5.40 -10.46
CA SER A 207 -19.08 -5.24 -9.20
C SER A 207 -18.24 -5.74 -8.02
N ILE A 208 -18.30 -5.01 -6.91
CA ILE A 208 -17.69 -5.40 -5.64
C ILE A 208 -18.87 -5.66 -4.68
N PRO A 209 -19.19 -6.93 -4.38
CA PRO A 209 -20.31 -7.26 -3.50
C PRO A 209 -20.19 -6.54 -2.16
N GLY A 210 -21.29 -5.95 -1.69
CA GLY A 210 -21.34 -5.26 -0.39
C GLY A 210 -20.79 -3.82 -0.39
N VAL A 211 -20.50 -3.22 -1.55
CA VAL A 211 -19.96 -1.86 -1.64
C VAL A 211 -20.69 -1.02 -2.68
N GLU A 212 -21.65 -0.22 -2.25
CA GLU A 212 -22.11 0.94 -3.02
C GLU A 212 -21.16 2.10 -2.73
N LEU A 213 -20.07 2.19 -3.49
CA LEU A 213 -19.18 3.35 -3.43
C LEU A 213 -19.87 4.51 -4.16
N THR A 214 -20.52 5.40 -3.41
CA THR A 214 -20.98 6.72 -3.86
C THR A 214 -19.81 7.66 -4.13
#